data_AF-A0A7J6UIH6-F1
#
_entry.id   AF-A0A7J6UIH6-F1
#
_cell.length_a   1.000
_cell.length_b   1.000
_cell.length_c   1.000
_cell.angle_alpha   90.00
_cell.angle_beta   90.00
_cell.angle_gamma   90.00
#
_symmetry.space_group_name_H-M   'P 1'
#
loop_
_entity.id
_entity.type
_entity.pdbx_description
1 polymer ?
#
loop_
_entity_poly.entity_id
_entity_poly.type
_entity_poly.pdbx_seq_one_letter_code
_entity_poly.pdbx_strand_id
1 'polypeptide(L)'
;MSGAVMGFAGAGSLVLFIWAFMAFGKARLLEVAHKSPLVASLLDMASSDWARAFFICMVNVGLLIAVLLDFLRQCVRSLWWTNRPLEERGMVSHGMRAFLERIRGWHWGSVLKKICLLCLLYFCLWVGVAKVTYVFLSWLNERLETMSLAAVVGVIYIIGIIMFLLPPVPGVPVYVTAGIVISARSYCNDEGDESCIGFWQGTVLAVIIGYILKLNAVVIQQKIIGEQLGKSIRIQKFVGVDK
;
A
#
# COMPACT_ATOMS: atom_id res chain seq x y z
N MET A 1 -7.03 10.47 -9.14
CA MET A 1 -7.69 9.21 -9.56
C MET A 1 -7.03 7.91 -9.03
N SER A 2 -5.89 7.93 -8.33
CA SER A 2 -5.16 6.69 -7.94
C SER A 2 -5.75 5.92 -6.74
N GLY A 3 -6.34 6.59 -5.74
CA GLY A 3 -6.81 5.91 -4.52
C GLY A 3 -8.03 5.00 -4.74
N ALA A 4 -9.00 5.45 -5.54
CA ALA A 4 -10.19 4.66 -5.84
C ALA A 4 -9.85 3.42 -6.68
N VAL A 5 -9.04 3.56 -7.73
CA VAL A 5 -8.63 2.44 -8.60
C VAL A 5 -7.78 1.42 -7.84
N MET A 6 -6.85 1.85 -6.99
CA MET A 6 -6.12 0.92 -6.11
C MET A 6 -7.02 0.26 -5.07
N GLY A 7 -8.02 0.97 -4.56
CA GLY A 7 -9.05 0.41 -3.67
C GLY A 7 -9.88 -0.67 -4.36
N PHE A 8 -10.33 -0.42 -5.58
CA PHE A 8 -11.10 -1.39 -6.38
C PHE A 8 -10.23 -2.58 -6.83
N ALA A 9 -9.00 -2.34 -7.26
CA ALA A 9 -8.07 -3.42 -7.64
C ALA A 9 -7.72 -4.29 -6.42
N GLY A 10 -7.42 -3.68 -5.27
CA GLY A 10 -7.16 -4.41 -4.03
C GLY A 10 -8.36 -5.21 -3.55
N ALA A 11 -9.56 -4.62 -3.59
CA ALA A 11 -10.81 -5.31 -3.27
C ALA A 11 -11.10 -6.47 -4.24
N GLY A 12 -10.89 -6.27 -5.54
CA GLY A 12 -11.05 -7.30 -6.56
C GLY A 12 -10.09 -8.47 -6.38
N SER A 13 -8.81 -8.19 -6.10
CA SER A 13 -7.80 -9.22 -5.82
C SER A 13 -8.11 -10.00 -4.54
N LEU A 14 -8.62 -9.34 -3.49
CA LEU A 14 -9.06 -9.99 -2.24
C LEU A 14 -10.26 -10.90 -2.44
N VAL A 15 -11.27 -10.44 -3.19
CA VAL A 15 -12.45 -11.25 -3.52
C VAL A 15 -12.04 -12.50 -4.29
N LEU A 16 -11.11 -12.37 -5.23
CA LEU A 16 -10.54 -13.51 -5.97
C LEU A 16 -9.75 -14.47 -5.05
N PHE A 17 -8.97 -13.94 -4.11
CA PHE A 17 -8.24 -14.76 -3.14
C PHE A 17 -9.17 -15.52 -2.18
N ILE A 18 -10.20 -14.85 -1.66
CA ILE A 18 -11.21 -15.45 -0.79
C ILE A 18 -12.01 -16.51 -1.56
N TRP A 19 -12.43 -16.19 -2.78
CA TRP A 19 -13.12 -17.11 -3.65
C TRP A 19 -12.26 -18.34 -3.96
N ALA A 20 -10.99 -18.16 -4.31
CA ALA A 20 -10.07 -19.27 -4.52
C ALA A 20 -9.91 -20.13 -3.25
N PHE A 21 -9.73 -19.50 -2.08
CA PHE A 21 -9.58 -20.24 -0.83
C PHE A 21 -10.85 -21.01 -0.43
N MET A 22 -12.03 -20.44 -0.67
CA MET A 22 -13.32 -21.11 -0.45
C MET A 22 -13.61 -22.19 -1.50
N ALA A 23 -13.23 -21.98 -2.75
CA ALA A 23 -13.51 -22.89 -3.87
C ALA A 23 -12.61 -24.13 -3.88
N PHE A 24 -11.33 -23.99 -3.55
CA PHE A 24 -10.38 -25.12 -3.63
C PHE A 24 -10.40 -26.03 -2.39
N GLY A 25 -10.86 -25.54 -1.24
CA GLY A 25 -10.99 -26.34 -0.02
C GLY A 25 -9.64 -26.79 0.59
N LYS A 26 -9.60 -26.92 1.92
CA LYS A 26 -8.37 -27.22 2.67
C LYS A 26 -7.75 -28.57 2.29
N ALA A 27 -8.57 -29.54 1.87
CA ALA A 27 -8.15 -30.92 1.56
C ALA A 27 -7.28 -31.00 0.30
N ARG A 28 -7.68 -30.37 -0.81
CA ARG A 28 -6.86 -30.33 -2.03
C ARG A 28 -5.61 -29.48 -1.88
N LEU A 29 -5.69 -28.39 -1.10
CA LEU A 29 -4.53 -27.54 -0.81
C LEU A 29 -3.46 -28.28 0.01
N LEU A 30 -3.85 -29.09 1.00
CA LEU A 30 -2.92 -29.94 1.75
C LEU A 30 -2.28 -31.02 0.88
N GLU A 31 -3.07 -31.63 -0.02
CA GLU A 31 -2.56 -32.63 -0.96
C GLU A 31 -1.53 -32.04 -1.95
N VAL A 32 -1.75 -30.81 -2.40
CA VAL A 32 -0.81 -30.06 -3.25
C VAL A 32 0.39 -29.52 -2.45
N ALA A 33 0.21 -29.20 -1.17
CA ALA A 33 1.28 -28.76 -0.28
C ALA A 33 2.36 -29.82 -0.07
N HIS A 34 1.97 -31.10 0.02
CA HIS A 34 2.91 -32.21 0.08
C HIS A 34 3.78 -32.34 -1.18
N LYS A 35 3.33 -31.79 -2.32
CA LYS A 35 4.05 -31.84 -3.60
C LYS A 35 4.98 -30.64 -3.81
N SER A 36 4.90 -29.57 -3.02
CA SER A 36 5.73 -28.38 -3.20
C SER A 36 6.05 -27.67 -1.88
N PRO A 37 7.35 -27.47 -1.55
CA PRO A 37 7.76 -26.76 -0.34
C PRO A 37 7.30 -25.30 -0.33
N LEU A 38 7.11 -24.69 -1.51
CA LEU A 38 6.58 -23.32 -1.61
C LEU A 38 5.14 -23.23 -1.11
N VAL A 39 4.31 -24.22 -1.46
CA VAL A 39 2.90 -24.25 -1.03
C VAL A 39 2.81 -24.52 0.48
N ALA A 40 3.70 -25.34 1.02
CA ALA A 40 3.81 -25.55 2.47
C ALA A 40 4.18 -24.25 3.22
N SER A 41 5.21 -23.52 2.77
CA SER A 41 5.60 -22.24 3.37
C SER A 41 4.50 -21.17 3.25
N LEU A 42 3.80 -21.10 2.12
CA LEU A 42 2.67 -20.18 1.95
C LEU A 42 1.49 -20.51 2.85
N LEU A 43 1.19 -21.80 3.06
CA LEU A 43 0.14 -22.23 3.98
C LEU A 43 0.49 -21.95 5.43
N ASP A 44 1.75 -22.14 5.82
CA ASP A 44 2.21 -21.82 7.17
C ASP A 44 2.14 -20.31 7.41
N MET A 45 2.60 -19.51 6.46
CA MET A 45 2.48 -18.05 6.48
C MET A 45 1.01 -17.59 6.53
N ALA A 46 0.12 -18.22 5.75
CA ALA A 46 -1.32 -17.91 5.78
C ALA A 46 -2.01 -18.33 7.08
N SER A 47 -1.45 -19.32 7.79
CA SER A 47 -1.96 -19.75 9.09
C SER A 47 -1.54 -18.84 10.24
N SER A 48 -0.54 -17.97 10.03
CA SER A 48 0.00 -17.02 11.01
C SER A 48 -1.03 -15.99 11.46
N ASP A 49 -0.95 -15.59 12.73
CA ASP A 49 -1.78 -14.53 13.28
C ASP A 49 -1.56 -13.17 12.59
N TRP A 50 -0.39 -12.95 11.99
CA TRP A 50 -0.13 -11.76 11.16
C TRP A 50 -0.96 -11.77 9.87
N ALA A 51 -1.05 -12.92 9.20
CA ALA A 51 -1.87 -13.07 8.01
C ALA A 51 -3.36 -12.93 8.35
N ARG A 52 -3.80 -13.51 9.47
CA ARG A 52 -5.18 -13.33 9.99
C ARG A 52 -5.51 -11.87 10.31
N ALA A 53 -4.60 -11.16 10.98
CA ALA A 53 -4.77 -9.74 11.27
C ALA A 53 -4.85 -8.90 10.00
N PHE A 54 -3.97 -9.15 9.03
CA PHE A 54 -3.97 -8.47 7.74
C PHE A 54 -5.26 -8.75 6.94
N PHE A 55 -5.70 -10.01 6.95
CA PHE A 55 -6.96 -10.43 6.34
C PHE A 55 -8.15 -9.68 6.94
N ILE A 56 -8.25 -9.58 8.26
CA ILE A 56 -9.32 -8.81 8.91
C ILE A 56 -9.23 -7.33 8.54
N CYS A 57 -8.05 -6.70 8.59
CA CYS A 57 -7.89 -5.29 8.22
C CYS A 57 -8.35 -5.00 6.79
N MET A 58 -8.04 -5.91 5.85
CA MET A 58 -8.38 -5.77 4.44
C MET A 58 -9.85 -6.05 4.14
N VAL A 59 -10.41 -7.08 4.76
CA VAL A 59 -11.74 -7.60 4.43
C VAL A 59 -12.80 -7.10 5.41
N ASN A 60 -12.46 -6.29 6.42
CA ASN A 60 -13.38 -5.91 7.51
C ASN A 60 -14.80 -5.58 7.03
N VAL A 61 -14.93 -4.60 6.12
CA VAL A 61 -16.22 -4.20 5.54
C VAL A 61 -16.79 -5.28 4.61
N GLY A 62 -15.94 -5.91 3.79
CA GLY A 62 -16.36 -6.97 2.87
C GLY A 62 -16.88 -8.22 3.59
N LEU A 63 -16.35 -8.54 4.76
CA LEU A 63 -16.75 -9.68 5.58
C LEU A 63 -18.14 -9.43 6.19
N LEU A 64 -18.38 -8.21 6.68
CA LEU A 64 -19.72 -7.81 7.13
C LEU A 64 -20.73 -7.89 5.98
N ILE A 65 -20.39 -7.36 4.80
CA ILE A 65 -21.26 -7.42 3.62
C ILE A 65 -21.51 -8.88 3.20
N ALA A 66 -20.49 -9.73 3.16
CA ALA A 66 -20.64 -11.13 2.77
C ALA A 66 -21.55 -11.90 3.73
N VAL A 67 -21.42 -11.69 5.05
CA VAL A 67 -22.30 -12.29 6.05
C VAL A 67 -23.73 -11.77 5.91
N LEU A 68 -23.91 -10.46 5.68
CA LEU A 68 -25.23 -9.86 5.45
C LEU A 68 -25.89 -10.37 4.17
N LEU A 69 -25.15 -10.49 3.06
CA LEU A 69 -25.65 -11.02 1.80
C LEU A 69 -26.03 -12.50 1.91
N ASP A 70 -25.24 -13.30 2.62
CA ASP A 70 -25.56 -14.70 2.86
C ASP A 70 -26.83 -14.84 3.73
N PHE A 71 -26.94 -14.03 4.79
CA PHE A 71 -28.14 -13.92 5.62
C PHE A 71 -29.38 -13.52 4.79
N LEU A 72 -29.28 -12.46 3.98
CA LEU A 72 -30.36 -12.00 3.09
C LEU A 72 -30.77 -13.10 2.09
N ARG A 73 -29.79 -13.77 1.48
CA ARG A 73 -30.04 -14.90 0.57
C ARG A 73 -30.78 -16.02 1.29
N GLN A 74 -30.45 -16.29 2.55
CA GLN A 74 -31.15 -17.28 3.36
C GLN A 74 -32.56 -16.85 3.74
N CYS A 75 -32.79 -15.57 4.06
CA CYS A 75 -34.12 -15.02 4.30
C CYS A 75 -35.00 -15.14 3.05
N VAL A 76 -34.49 -14.76 1.87
CA VAL A 76 -35.21 -14.88 0.60
C VAL A 76 -35.53 -16.35 0.28
N ARG A 77 -34.56 -17.26 0.43
CA ARG A 77 -34.82 -18.70 0.31
C ARG A 77 -35.83 -19.21 1.34
N SER A 78 -36.05 -18.50 2.46
CA SER A 78 -36.93 -18.96 3.54
C SER A 78 -38.36 -18.56 3.27
N LEU A 79 -38.53 -17.44 2.57
CA LEU A 79 -39.83 -16.96 2.11
C LEU A 79 -40.33 -17.77 0.90
N TRP A 80 -39.44 -18.25 0.03
CA TRP A 80 -39.82 -18.89 -1.23
C TRP A 80 -39.85 -20.42 -1.24
N TRP A 81 -39.17 -21.12 -0.32
CA TRP A 81 -39.10 -22.59 -0.32
C TRP A 81 -39.83 -23.22 0.87
N THR A 82 -40.97 -23.87 0.59
CA THR A 82 -41.81 -24.58 1.58
C THR A 82 -41.19 -25.89 2.09
N ASN A 83 -40.37 -26.57 1.27
CA ASN A 83 -39.71 -27.84 1.63
C ASN A 83 -38.20 -27.68 1.71
N ARG A 84 -37.71 -27.14 2.84
CA ARG A 84 -36.27 -27.05 3.11
C ARG A 84 -35.75 -28.38 3.70
N PRO A 85 -34.63 -28.93 3.19
CA PRO A 85 -33.95 -30.04 3.88
C PRO A 85 -33.50 -29.58 5.28
N LEU A 86 -33.60 -30.48 6.26
CA LEU A 86 -33.33 -30.19 7.69
C LEU A 86 -31.91 -29.64 7.94
N GLU A 87 -30.92 -30.01 7.12
CA GLU A 87 -29.54 -29.50 7.21
C GLU A 87 -29.39 -28.01 6.85
N GLU A 88 -30.31 -27.45 6.05
CA GLU A 88 -30.25 -26.04 5.62
C GLU A 88 -31.11 -25.10 6.47
N ARG A 89 -31.66 -25.56 7.60
CA ARG A 89 -32.60 -24.80 8.45
C ARG A 89 -31.95 -23.72 9.33
N GLY A 90 -30.92 -23.06 8.80
CA GLY A 90 -30.16 -22.01 9.48
C GLY A 90 -30.53 -20.57 9.07
N MET A 91 -29.94 -19.61 9.80
CA MET A 91 -29.87 -18.19 9.40
C MET A 91 -28.68 -17.90 8.47
N VAL A 92 -27.69 -18.81 8.43
CA VAL A 92 -26.46 -18.65 7.66
C VAL A 92 -26.14 -19.96 6.92
N SER A 93 -25.54 -19.87 5.73
CA SER A 93 -25.19 -20.99 4.85
C SER A 93 -24.19 -21.92 5.51
N HIS A 94 -24.23 -23.21 5.14
CA HIS A 94 -23.33 -24.22 5.68
C HIS A 94 -21.85 -23.82 5.52
N GLY A 95 -21.48 -23.31 4.32
CA GLY A 95 -20.12 -22.83 4.07
C GLY A 95 -19.73 -21.62 4.94
N MET A 96 -20.65 -20.67 5.13
CA MET A 96 -20.42 -19.48 5.96
C MET A 96 -20.38 -19.83 7.46
N ARG A 97 -21.18 -20.80 7.93
CA ARG A 97 -21.11 -21.33 9.30
C ARG A 97 -19.76 -21.99 9.58
N ALA A 98 -19.30 -22.88 8.70
CA ALA A 98 -17.99 -23.51 8.82
C ALA A 98 -16.85 -22.48 8.83
N PHE A 99 -16.98 -21.40 8.04
CA PHE A 99 -16.04 -20.28 8.05
C PHE A 99 -16.07 -19.51 9.38
N LEU A 100 -17.25 -19.15 9.89
CA LEU A 100 -17.40 -18.44 11.17
C LEU A 100 -16.89 -19.25 12.35
N GLU A 101 -17.15 -20.55 12.40
CA GLU A 101 -16.60 -21.46 13.42
C GLU A 101 -15.08 -21.49 13.37
N ARG A 102 -14.49 -21.49 12.16
CA ARG A 102 -13.05 -21.44 11.99
C ARG A 102 -12.45 -20.14 12.47
N ILE A 103 -13.09 -18.99 12.21
CA ILE A 103 -12.65 -17.69 12.74
C ILE A 103 -12.81 -17.65 14.27
N ARG A 104 -13.90 -18.21 14.81
CA ARG A 104 -14.15 -18.27 16.25
C ARG A 104 -13.01 -19.00 16.98
N GLY A 105 -12.40 -20.02 16.38
CA GLY A 105 -11.26 -20.75 16.93
C GLY A 105 -9.91 -20.00 16.89
N TRP A 106 -9.84 -18.76 16.40
CA TRP A 106 -8.59 -17.99 16.38
C TRP A 106 -8.22 -17.44 17.76
N HIS A 107 -6.92 -17.24 18.01
CA HIS A 107 -6.43 -16.55 19.20
C HIS A 107 -6.69 -15.04 19.12
N TRP A 108 -7.92 -14.63 19.37
CA TRP A 108 -8.39 -13.24 19.18
C TRP A 108 -7.54 -12.19 19.90
N GLY A 109 -7.02 -12.47 21.11
CA GLY A 109 -6.14 -11.54 21.81
C GLY A 109 -4.84 -11.22 21.03
N SER A 110 -4.23 -12.24 20.42
CA SER A 110 -3.04 -12.10 19.59
C SER A 110 -3.35 -11.36 18.27
N VAL A 111 -4.48 -11.70 17.64
CA VAL A 111 -4.92 -11.11 16.37
C VAL A 111 -5.29 -9.64 16.55
N LEU A 112 -6.10 -9.29 17.56
CA LEU A 112 -6.51 -7.91 17.85
C LEU A 112 -5.31 -7.01 18.18
N LYS A 113 -4.35 -7.49 18.97
CA LYS A 113 -3.11 -6.73 19.24
C LYS A 113 -2.35 -6.41 17.96
N LYS A 114 -2.23 -7.38 17.04
CA LYS A 114 -1.57 -7.19 15.74
C LYS A 114 -2.35 -6.26 14.82
N ILE A 115 -3.68 -6.33 14.83
CA ILE A 115 -4.56 -5.39 14.11
C ILE A 115 -4.29 -3.97 14.61
N CYS A 116 -4.32 -3.73 15.92
CA CYS A 116 -4.05 -2.40 16.48
C CYS A 116 -2.66 -1.89 16.07
N LEU A 117 -1.64 -2.76 16.07
CA LEU A 117 -0.29 -2.40 15.64
C LEU A 117 -0.24 -2.04 14.14
N LEU A 118 -0.88 -2.83 13.28
CA LEU A 118 -0.97 -2.56 11.84
C LEU A 118 -1.74 -1.27 11.55
N CYS A 119 -2.84 -1.02 12.25
CA CYS A 119 -3.62 0.22 12.13
C CYS A 119 -2.81 1.43 12.60
N LEU A 120 -2.08 1.32 13.72
CA LEU A 120 -1.21 2.37 14.22
C LEU A 120 -0.06 2.66 13.24
N LEU A 121 0.55 1.62 12.69
CA LEU A 121 1.59 1.74 11.67
C LEU A 121 1.04 2.42 10.40
N TYR A 122 -0.11 1.97 9.91
CA TYR A 122 -0.78 2.58 8.76
C TYR A 122 -1.11 4.05 9.02
N PHE A 123 -1.67 4.38 10.19
CA PHE A 123 -1.96 5.75 10.57
C PHE A 123 -0.68 6.61 10.62
N CYS A 124 0.39 6.09 11.23
CA CYS A 124 1.67 6.80 11.33
C CYS A 124 2.30 7.06 9.96
N LEU A 125 2.33 6.06 9.08
CA LEU A 125 2.92 6.20 7.74
C LEU A 125 2.03 7.03 6.81
N TRP A 126 0.72 6.76 6.80
CA TRP A 126 -0.20 7.40 5.86
C TRP A 126 -0.63 8.80 6.30
N VAL A 127 -1.07 8.94 7.55
CA VAL A 127 -1.52 10.23 8.08
C VAL A 127 -0.32 11.03 8.56
N GLY A 128 0.55 10.43 9.37
CA GLY A 128 1.73 11.11 9.90
C GLY A 128 2.66 11.58 8.79
N VAL A 129 3.31 10.65 8.08
CA VAL A 129 4.34 11.03 7.11
C VAL A 129 3.75 11.78 5.92
N ALA A 130 2.67 11.29 5.31
CA ALA A 130 2.17 11.90 4.08
C ALA A 130 1.60 13.30 4.32
N LYS A 131 0.83 13.55 5.40
CA LYS A 131 0.29 14.90 5.66
C LYS A 131 1.37 15.88 6.13
N VAL A 132 2.28 15.43 7.00
CA VAL A 132 3.41 16.25 7.43
C VAL A 132 4.29 16.63 6.24
N THR A 133 4.47 15.72 5.27
CA THR A 133 5.18 16.01 4.02
C THR A 133 4.56 17.20 3.27
N TYR A 134 3.23 17.28 3.14
CA TYR A 134 2.59 18.41 2.47
C TYR A 134 2.83 19.73 3.22
N VAL A 135 2.72 19.71 4.56
CA VAL A 135 2.96 20.89 5.39
C VAL A 135 4.42 21.34 5.28
N PHE A 136 5.35 20.39 5.34
CA PHE A 136 6.79 20.66 5.18
C PHE A 136 7.11 21.26 3.81
N LEU A 137 6.56 20.71 2.73
CA LEU A 137 6.78 21.24 1.37
C LEU A 137 6.18 22.64 1.20
N SER A 138 5.04 22.93 1.83
CA SER A 138 4.45 24.27 1.84
C SER A 138 5.35 25.27 2.57
N TRP A 139 5.83 24.92 3.76
CA TRP A 139 6.76 25.74 4.53
C TRP A 139 8.09 25.94 3.79
N LEU A 140 8.61 24.89 3.14
CA LEU A 140 9.82 24.96 2.34
C LEU A 140 9.67 25.94 1.18
N ASN A 141 8.51 25.97 0.52
CA ASN A 141 8.22 26.91 -0.56
C ASN A 141 8.39 28.36 -0.10
N GLU A 142 7.80 28.75 1.03
CA GLU A 142 7.95 30.10 1.60
C GLU A 142 9.41 30.46 1.90
N ARG A 143 10.22 29.50 2.33
CA ARG A 143 11.66 29.72 2.61
C ARG A 143 12.51 29.87 1.36
N LEU A 144 12.08 29.28 0.23
CA LEU A 144 12.79 29.34 -1.03
C LEU A 144 12.50 30.62 -1.84
N GLU A 145 11.47 31.39 -1.46
CA GLU A 145 11.11 32.66 -2.09
C GLU A 145 12.20 33.74 -2.00
N THR A 146 13.11 33.65 -1.04
CA THR A 146 14.19 34.65 -0.84
C THR A 146 15.53 34.23 -1.44
N MET A 147 15.63 33.03 -2.03
CA MET A 147 16.89 32.46 -2.53
C MET A 147 17.02 32.57 -4.05
N SER A 148 18.26 32.64 -4.56
CA SER A 148 18.51 32.64 -6.00
C SER A 148 18.04 31.35 -6.69
N LEU A 149 17.72 31.41 -7.99
CA LEU A 149 17.19 30.27 -8.75
C LEU A 149 18.09 29.03 -8.65
N ALA A 150 19.41 29.21 -8.76
CA ALA A 150 20.37 28.11 -8.65
C ALA A 150 20.35 27.45 -7.26
N ALA A 151 20.25 28.25 -6.19
CA ALA A 151 20.14 27.74 -4.83
C ALA A 151 18.83 26.98 -4.62
N VAL A 152 17.71 27.48 -5.15
CA VAL A 152 16.40 26.83 -5.11
C VAL A 152 16.43 25.46 -5.78
N VAL A 153 17.00 25.38 -6.99
CA VAL A 153 17.16 24.10 -7.71
C VAL A 153 18.00 23.12 -6.90
N GLY A 154 19.12 23.57 -6.33
CA GLY A 154 20.00 22.74 -5.49
C GLY A 154 19.29 22.19 -4.25
N VAL A 155 18.54 23.03 -3.52
CA VAL A 155 17.82 22.63 -2.31
C VAL A 155 16.69 21.65 -2.65
N ILE A 156 15.88 21.93 -3.68
CA ILE A 156 14.81 21.02 -4.13
C ILE A 156 15.39 19.68 -4.57
N TYR A 157 16.54 19.68 -5.24
CA TYR A 157 17.20 18.47 -5.68
C TYR A 157 17.64 17.59 -4.49
N ILE A 158 18.32 18.18 -3.49
CA ILE A 158 18.80 17.44 -2.31
C ILE A 158 17.61 16.91 -1.49
N ILE A 159 16.64 17.77 -1.19
CA ILE A 159 15.46 17.39 -0.41
C ILE A 159 14.66 16.32 -1.16
N GLY A 160 14.47 16.48 -2.47
CA GLY A 160 13.77 15.51 -3.29
C GLY A 160 14.45 14.14 -3.31
N ILE A 161 15.78 14.07 -3.37
CA ILE A 161 16.51 12.80 -3.22
C ILE A 161 16.18 12.14 -1.89
N ILE A 162 16.33 12.87 -0.77
CA ILE A 162 16.05 12.33 0.58
C ILE A 162 14.61 11.83 0.67
N MET A 163 13.66 12.60 0.14
CA MET A 163 12.24 12.25 0.15
C MET A 163 11.94 11.02 -0.70
N PHE A 164 12.58 10.84 -1.86
CA PHE A 164 12.40 9.62 -2.64
C PHE A 164 13.07 8.39 -2.04
N LEU A 165 14.16 8.58 -1.28
CA LEU A 165 14.81 7.49 -0.54
C LEU A 165 13.90 6.93 0.56
N LEU A 166 13.00 7.75 1.11
CA LEU A 166 12.05 7.36 2.15
C LEU A 166 10.81 6.66 1.56
N PRO A 167 10.60 5.35 1.81
CA PRO A 167 9.48 4.59 1.25
C PRO A 167 8.07 5.17 1.50
N PRO A 168 7.75 5.76 2.68
CA PRO A 168 6.39 6.23 2.96
C PRO A 168 6.06 7.59 2.32
N VAL A 169 7.04 8.28 1.74
CA VAL A 169 6.84 9.63 1.21
C VAL A 169 6.21 9.54 -0.18
N PRO A 170 5.04 10.17 -0.41
CA PRO A 170 4.44 10.20 -1.74
C PRO A 170 5.33 11.00 -2.70
N GLY A 171 5.58 10.46 -3.89
CA GLY A 171 6.43 11.13 -4.89
C GLY A 171 5.77 12.28 -5.63
N VAL A 172 4.44 12.22 -5.82
CA VAL A 172 3.69 13.23 -6.58
C VAL A 172 3.84 14.64 -6.01
N PRO A 173 3.71 14.87 -4.69
CA PRO A 173 3.87 16.20 -4.10
C PRO A 173 5.25 16.80 -4.34
N VAL A 174 6.31 15.99 -4.34
CA VAL A 174 7.68 16.47 -4.58
C VAL A 174 7.81 17.05 -5.99
N TYR A 175 7.25 16.38 -7.00
CA TYR A 175 7.26 16.88 -8.39
C TYR A 175 6.40 18.13 -8.57
N VAL A 176 5.22 18.16 -7.94
CA VAL A 176 4.32 19.31 -8.01
C VAL A 176 4.97 20.53 -7.36
N THR A 177 5.54 20.37 -6.17
CA THR A 177 6.28 21.44 -5.49
C THR A 177 7.47 21.89 -6.33
N ALA A 178 8.28 20.98 -6.87
CA ALA A 178 9.41 21.33 -7.72
C ALA A 178 8.97 22.13 -8.96
N GLY A 179 7.89 21.71 -9.63
CA GLY A 179 7.31 22.42 -10.77
C GLY A 179 6.84 23.83 -10.42
N ILE A 180 6.12 23.98 -9.30
CA ILE A 180 5.61 25.28 -8.85
C ILE A 180 6.76 26.21 -8.47
N VAL A 181 7.68 25.76 -7.60
CA VAL A 181 8.74 26.62 -7.06
C VAL A 181 9.72 27.04 -8.15
N ILE A 182 10.22 26.11 -8.96
CA ILE A 182 11.22 26.41 -10.00
C ILE A 182 10.60 27.33 -11.06
N SER A 183 9.37 27.06 -11.50
CA SER A 183 8.72 27.88 -12.53
C SER A 183 8.36 29.28 -12.01
N ALA A 184 7.90 29.39 -10.76
CA ALA A 184 7.60 30.69 -10.13
C ALA A 184 8.87 31.54 -9.97
N ARG A 185 9.99 30.94 -9.55
CA ARG A 185 11.28 31.65 -9.43
C ARG A 185 11.93 31.98 -10.78
N SER A 186 11.52 31.30 -11.85
CA SER A 186 12.02 31.58 -13.21
C SER A 186 11.26 32.73 -13.88
N TYR A 187 10.18 33.22 -13.29
CA TYR A 187 9.38 34.32 -13.83
C TYR A 187 10.03 35.68 -13.54
N CYS A 188 10.30 36.45 -14.59
CA CYS A 188 10.85 37.80 -14.50
C CYS A 188 9.73 38.77 -14.11
N ASN A 189 9.80 39.41 -12.94
CA ASN A 189 8.89 40.49 -12.57
C ASN A 189 9.51 41.89 -12.73
N ASP A 190 10.84 42.01 -12.74
CA ASP A 190 11.55 43.28 -12.87
C ASP A 190 12.54 43.27 -14.04
N GLU A 191 12.62 44.38 -14.78
CA GLU A 191 13.45 44.57 -15.99
C GLU A 191 14.97 44.50 -15.76
N GLY A 192 15.43 44.26 -14.52
CA GLY A 192 16.86 44.30 -14.15
C GLY A 192 17.46 43.00 -13.62
N ASP A 193 16.72 41.90 -13.54
CA ASP A 193 17.23 40.63 -12.99
C ASP A 193 17.83 39.75 -14.11
N GLU A 194 19.14 39.84 -14.33
CA GLU A 194 19.85 39.13 -15.42
C GLU A 194 19.79 37.60 -15.32
N SER A 195 19.26 37.04 -14.22
CA SER A 195 19.25 35.60 -13.95
C SER A 195 17.93 34.89 -14.25
N CYS A 196 16.92 35.56 -14.81
CA CYS A 196 15.61 34.95 -15.04
C CYS A 196 15.39 34.51 -16.50
N ILE A 197 14.89 33.28 -16.65
CA ILE A 197 14.85 32.51 -17.91
C ILE A 197 13.46 32.47 -18.55
N GLY A 198 12.41 32.91 -17.83
CA GLY A 198 11.02 32.85 -18.26
C GLY A 198 10.27 31.62 -17.72
N PHE A 199 8.94 31.73 -17.61
CA PHE A 199 8.09 30.68 -17.03
C PHE A 199 8.18 29.34 -17.78
N TRP A 200 8.15 29.38 -19.11
CA TRP A 200 8.17 28.18 -19.95
C TRP A 200 9.51 27.46 -19.85
N GLN A 201 10.60 28.21 -19.88
CA GLN A 201 11.95 27.70 -19.68
C GLN A 201 12.12 27.13 -18.27
N GLY A 202 11.59 27.81 -17.24
CA GLY A 202 11.53 27.32 -15.87
C GLY A 202 10.75 26.01 -15.72
N THR A 203 9.63 25.88 -16.43
CA THR A 203 8.83 24.65 -16.45
C THR A 203 9.61 23.49 -17.07
N VAL A 204 10.26 23.72 -18.21
CA VAL A 204 11.11 22.71 -18.87
C VAL A 204 12.29 22.32 -17.97
N LEU A 205 12.91 23.30 -17.31
CA LEU A 205 13.97 23.05 -16.33
C LEU A 205 13.47 22.18 -15.17
N ALA A 206 12.28 22.47 -14.62
CA ALA A 206 11.69 21.68 -13.56
C ALA A 206 11.43 20.22 -13.97
N VAL A 207 10.99 19.99 -15.21
CA VAL A 207 10.81 18.64 -15.77
C VAL A 207 12.14 17.90 -15.88
N ILE A 208 13.17 18.55 -16.42
CA ILE A 208 14.52 17.96 -16.56
C ILE A 208 15.09 17.61 -15.18
N ILE A 209 15.03 18.55 -14.23
CA ILE A 209 15.49 18.34 -12.86
C ILE A 209 14.70 17.19 -12.20
N GLY A 210 13.38 17.16 -12.33
CA GLY A 210 12.55 16.09 -11.79
C GLY A 210 12.91 14.71 -12.36
N TYR A 211 13.22 14.64 -13.66
CA TYR A 211 13.66 13.41 -14.31
C TYR A 211 15.02 12.93 -13.78
N ILE A 212 16.03 13.82 -13.75
CA ILE A 212 17.37 13.50 -13.24
C ILE A 212 17.30 13.05 -11.78
N LEU A 213 16.55 13.79 -10.96
CA LEU A 213 16.36 13.50 -9.55
C LEU A 213 15.78 12.09 -9.35
N LYS A 214 14.79 11.68 -10.15
CA LYS A 214 14.21 10.35 -10.07
C LYS A 214 15.21 9.25 -10.45
N LEU A 215 15.94 9.43 -11.54
CA LEU A 215 16.96 8.47 -11.97
C LEU A 215 18.02 8.29 -10.88
N ASN A 216 18.51 9.38 -10.31
CA ASN A 216 19.51 9.33 -9.26
C ASN A 216 18.98 8.68 -7.98
N ALA A 217 17.73 8.97 -7.59
CA ALA A 217 17.10 8.29 -6.46
C ALA A 217 17.00 6.77 -6.67
N VAL A 218 16.62 6.32 -7.87
CA VAL A 218 16.53 4.88 -8.21
C VAL A 218 17.91 4.23 -8.19
N VAL A 219 18.93 4.89 -8.77
CA VAL A 219 20.31 4.39 -8.74
C VAL A 219 20.80 4.26 -7.29
N ILE A 220 20.58 5.26 -6.45
CA ILE A 220 20.97 5.22 -5.03
C ILE A 220 20.25 4.07 -4.32
N GLN A 221 18.94 3.92 -4.49
CA GLN A 221 18.17 2.85 -3.87
C GLN A 221 18.62 1.45 -4.31
N GLN A 222 18.87 1.26 -5.60
CA GLN A 222 19.23 -0.06 -6.14
C GLN A 222 20.69 -0.41 -5.90
N LYS A 223 21.61 0.52 -6.16
CA LYS A 223 23.06 0.27 -6.09
C LYS A 223 23.65 0.44 -4.71
N ILE A 224 23.28 1.49 -3.99
CA ILE A 224 23.86 1.75 -2.67
C ILE A 224 23.17 0.89 -1.62
N ILE A 225 21.83 0.90 -1.59
CA ILE A 225 21.07 0.18 -0.57
C ILE A 225 20.83 -1.27 -1.00
N GLY A 226 20.23 -1.48 -2.18
CA GLY A 226 19.82 -2.79 -2.66
C GLY A 226 20.96 -3.79 -2.80
N GLU A 227 22.05 -3.40 -3.45
CA GLU A 227 23.22 -4.29 -3.65
C GLU A 227 23.91 -4.64 -2.33
N GLN A 228 23.98 -3.70 -1.38
CA GLN A 228 24.56 -3.98 -0.06
C GLN A 228 23.70 -4.94 0.76
N LEU A 229 22.37 -4.74 0.75
CA LEU A 229 21.45 -5.67 1.41
C LEU A 229 21.47 -7.05 0.73
N GLY A 230 21.64 -7.09 -0.58
CA GLY A 230 21.77 -8.32 -1.36
C GLY A 230 23.02 -9.14 -1.02
N LYS A 231 24.08 -8.54 -0.48
CA LYS A 231 25.30 -9.24 -0.01
C LYS A 231 25.15 -9.84 1.39
N SER A 232 24.09 -9.50 2.12
CA SER A 232 23.89 -9.99 3.50
C SER A 232 23.29 -11.40 3.50
N ILE A 233 24.06 -12.37 4.00
CA ILE A 233 23.62 -13.78 4.17
C ILE A 233 22.33 -13.88 5.01
N ARG A 234 22.17 -13.02 6.02
CA ARG A 234 20.95 -13.01 6.85
C ARG A 234 19.71 -12.65 6.03
N ILE A 235 19.84 -11.71 5.11
CA ILE A 235 18.76 -11.28 4.23
C ILE A 235 18.52 -12.34 3.15
N GLN A 236 19.57 -12.92 2.58
CA GLN A 236 19.46 -14.02 1.60
C GLN A 236 18.74 -15.24 2.20
N LYS A 237 19.05 -15.61 3.44
CA LYS A 237 18.36 -16.68 4.19
C LYS A 237 16.91 -16.33 4.51
N PHE A 238 16.64 -15.07 4.88
CA PHE A 238 15.28 -14.61 5.14
C PHE A 238 14.39 -14.64 3.89
N VAL A 239 14.96 -14.33 2.72
CA VAL A 239 14.25 -14.34 1.42
C VAL A 239 14.30 -15.73 0.75
N GLY A 240 15.02 -16.69 1.32
CA GLY A 240 15.11 -18.07 0.79
C GLY A 240 15.87 -18.18 -0.53
N VAL A 241 16.77 -17.23 -0.81
CA VAL A 241 17.63 -17.22 -2.00
C VAL A 241 18.93 -17.98 -1.75
N ASP A 242 19.34 -18.09 -0.49
CA ASP A 242 20.49 -18.88 -0.07
C ASP A 242 20.12 -20.37 -0.06
N LYS A 243 20.94 -21.21 -0.69
CA LYS A 243 20.84 -22.68 -0.64
C LYS A 243 21.44 -23.21 0.65
#